data_AF-A0A1V6DF74-F1
#
_entry.id   AF-A0A1V6DF74-F1
#
_cell.length_a   1.000
_cell.length_b   1.000
_cell.length_c   1.000
_cell.angle_alpha   90.00
_cell.angle_beta   90.00
_cell.angle_gamma   90.00
#
_symmetry.space_group_name_H-M   'P 1'
#
loop_
_entity.id
_entity.type
_entity.pdbx_description
1 polymer ?
#
loop_
_entity_poly.entity_id
_entity_poly.type
_entity_poly.pdbx_seq_one_letter_code
_entity_poly.pdbx_strand_id
1 'polypeptide(L)'
;MSGRWILCGVVLTAWGACVAAGADESKDALIRELSASLELRERQIDSLKIEVQRLKAEVAKLKSELEQARSGGAPGSVAPVAPAPVRPAPVAPAPVPSTPVRPSRPVAPIPSPGASDPRPSPRAGAASPATALQQKITRLEFDGQALEQVLDTIAQNYKFNLWVKWNQLAAAGIQRKTPIRLTLSSISVAKALEMILSEAATTTEVQHAVQDEYVVIAPAKDLPGPLELKTYDVTDLVGSNRQTAFKLINTIKATIDPDVWKDPLHHIRESQGRLIVMTNTRNHRAIQELFKTIRDQEQR
;
A
#
# COMPACT_ATOMS: atom_id res chain seq x y z
N MET A 1 41.22 -21.44 -66.86
CA MET A 1 41.45 -21.00 -65.47
C MET A 1 41.55 -19.48 -65.45
N SER A 2 40.78 -18.87 -64.54
CA SER A 2 40.89 -17.51 -63.98
C SER A 2 40.72 -16.29 -64.89
N GLY A 3 39.72 -15.45 -64.55
CA GLY A 3 39.65 -14.08 -65.06
C GLY A 3 38.36 -13.30 -64.81
N ARG A 4 38.04 -13.00 -63.54
CA ARG A 4 37.65 -11.64 -63.08
C ARG A 4 36.36 -11.00 -63.64
N TRP A 5 35.27 -11.10 -62.88
CA TRP A 5 34.10 -10.19 -62.97
C TRP A 5 34.23 -9.10 -61.90
N ILE A 6 34.27 -7.83 -62.31
CA ILE A 6 34.14 -6.65 -61.44
C ILE A 6 33.11 -5.73 -62.12
N LEU A 7 32.26 -5.11 -61.31
CA LEU A 7 31.34 -3.99 -61.58
C LEU A 7 29.85 -4.35 -61.72
N CYS A 8 29.22 -4.66 -60.59
CA CYS A 8 27.86 -4.19 -60.31
C CYS A 8 27.63 -4.24 -58.79
N GLY A 9 27.87 -3.13 -58.06
CA GLY A 9 27.71 -3.16 -56.60
C GLY A 9 28.17 -1.92 -55.86
N VAL A 10 27.77 -0.71 -56.26
CA VAL A 10 27.94 0.49 -55.43
C VAL A 10 26.80 1.50 -55.68
N VAL A 11 25.55 1.19 -55.31
CA VAL A 11 24.50 2.23 -55.11
C VAL A 11 23.51 1.90 -53.97
N LEU A 12 23.61 0.76 -53.27
CA LEU A 12 22.59 0.36 -52.28
C LEU A 12 23.14 0.09 -50.86
N THR A 13 23.97 0.97 -50.30
CA THR A 13 24.40 0.86 -48.88
C THR A 13 24.58 2.19 -48.14
N ALA A 14 24.03 3.32 -48.62
CA ALA A 14 24.18 4.62 -47.94
C ALA A 14 22.91 5.13 -47.22
N TRP A 15 21.75 4.51 -47.41
CA TRP A 15 20.49 4.94 -46.75
C TRP A 15 20.03 4.09 -45.57
N GLY A 16 20.68 2.95 -45.31
CA GLY A 16 20.40 2.08 -44.15
C GLY A 16 21.24 2.36 -42.90
N ALA A 17 22.34 3.10 -43.01
CA ALA A 17 23.28 3.31 -41.90
C ALA A 17 23.06 4.60 -41.11
N CYS A 18 22.40 5.62 -41.68
CA CYS A 18 22.18 6.89 -40.97
C CYS A 18 21.01 6.86 -39.96
N VAL A 19 20.06 5.94 -40.08
CA VAL A 19 18.89 5.86 -39.16
C VAL A 19 19.19 5.04 -37.91
N ALA A 20 20.13 4.09 -37.96
CA ALA A 20 20.52 3.29 -36.80
C ALA A 20 21.43 4.04 -35.81
N ALA A 21 22.29 4.95 -36.30
CA ALA A 21 23.22 5.69 -35.45
C ALA A 21 22.53 6.74 -34.55
N GLY A 22 21.49 7.43 -35.05
CA GLY A 22 20.79 8.46 -34.26
C GLY A 22 19.90 7.91 -33.13
N ALA A 23 19.46 6.65 -33.24
CA ALA A 23 18.62 6.02 -32.21
C ALA A 23 19.43 5.46 -31.02
N ASP A 24 20.69 5.11 -31.24
CA ASP A 24 21.61 4.61 -30.21
C ASP A 24 22.14 5.78 -29.35
N GLU A 25 22.54 6.86 -30.01
CA GLU A 25 23.04 8.09 -29.36
C GLU A 25 21.97 8.76 -28.46
N SER A 26 20.70 8.70 -28.86
CA SER A 26 19.59 9.20 -28.03
C SER A 26 19.32 8.33 -26.80
N LYS A 27 19.56 7.02 -26.86
CA LYS A 27 19.41 6.12 -25.70
C LYS A 27 20.55 6.32 -24.72
N ASP A 28 21.77 6.44 -25.21
CA ASP A 28 22.95 6.71 -24.39
C ASP A 28 22.88 8.07 -23.69
N ALA A 29 22.31 9.09 -24.35
CA ALA A 29 22.05 10.38 -23.73
C ALA A 29 21.05 10.28 -22.56
N LEU A 30 19.94 9.55 -22.76
CA LEU A 30 18.94 9.33 -21.71
C LEU A 30 19.49 8.50 -20.55
N ILE A 31 20.34 7.51 -20.82
CA ILE A 31 21.00 6.70 -19.78
C ILE A 31 21.90 7.59 -18.92
N ARG A 32 22.71 8.46 -19.53
CA ARG A 32 23.58 9.38 -18.78
C ARG A 32 22.79 10.38 -17.94
N GLU A 33 21.71 10.93 -18.48
CA GLU A 33 20.84 11.86 -17.76
C GLU A 33 20.15 11.17 -16.57
N LEU A 34 19.63 9.95 -16.77
CA LEU A 34 19.04 9.15 -15.69
C LEU A 34 20.07 8.78 -14.62
N SER A 35 21.28 8.36 -15.01
CA SER A 35 22.37 8.06 -14.07
C SER A 35 22.76 9.29 -13.25
N ALA A 36 22.93 10.45 -13.88
CA ALA A 36 23.23 11.69 -13.18
C ALA A 36 22.09 12.10 -12.22
N SER A 37 20.83 11.89 -12.63
CA SER A 37 19.67 12.13 -11.76
C SER A 37 19.59 11.14 -10.60
N LEU A 38 20.04 9.90 -10.76
CA LEU A 38 20.09 8.91 -9.68
C LEU A 38 21.16 9.27 -8.66
N GLU A 39 22.37 9.61 -9.09
CA GLU A 39 23.45 10.05 -8.19
C GLU A 39 23.06 11.28 -7.38
N LEU A 40 22.36 12.25 -8.00
CA LEU A 40 21.87 13.43 -7.29
C LEU A 40 20.84 13.07 -6.21
N ARG A 41 19.93 12.14 -6.53
CA ARG A 41 18.92 11.66 -5.57
C ARG A 41 19.56 10.87 -4.43
N GLU A 42 20.58 10.04 -4.70
CA GLU A 42 21.32 9.32 -3.67
C GLU A 42 22.01 10.28 -2.70
N ARG A 43 22.68 11.34 -3.20
CA ARG A 43 23.25 12.39 -2.35
C ARG A 43 22.19 13.10 -1.50
N GLN A 44 21.00 13.31 -2.07
CA GLN A 44 19.90 13.92 -1.33
C GLN A 44 19.37 12.99 -0.22
N ILE A 45 19.33 11.68 -0.45
CA ILE A 45 18.98 10.69 0.58
C ILE A 45 20.00 10.71 1.72
N ASP A 46 21.29 10.75 1.40
CA ASP A 46 22.34 10.81 2.43
C ASP A 46 22.27 12.10 3.25
N SER A 47 22.01 13.24 2.62
CA SER A 47 21.78 14.50 3.31
C SER A 47 20.57 14.42 4.26
N LEU A 48 19.44 13.90 3.79
CA LEU A 48 18.24 13.75 4.62
C LEU A 48 18.47 12.77 5.77
N LYS A 49 19.25 11.71 5.55
CA LYS A 49 19.60 10.74 6.59
C LYS A 49 20.41 11.38 7.71
N ILE A 50 21.35 12.27 7.37
CA ILE A 50 22.10 13.06 8.35
C ILE A 50 21.16 13.96 9.15
N GLU A 51 20.24 14.67 8.49
CA GLU A 51 19.29 15.56 9.17
C GLU A 51 18.35 14.79 10.11
N VAL A 52 17.88 13.62 9.70
CA VAL A 52 17.07 12.74 10.55
C VAL A 52 17.84 12.29 11.79
N GLN A 53 19.13 11.95 11.68
CA GLN A 53 19.94 11.59 12.84
C GLN A 53 20.15 12.78 13.78
N ARG A 54 20.33 13.98 13.23
CA ARG A 54 20.43 15.22 14.02
C ARG A 54 19.15 15.49 14.80
N LEU A 55 17.99 15.46 14.13
CA LEU A 55 16.69 15.67 14.77
C LEU A 55 16.40 14.60 15.82
N LYS A 56 16.80 13.34 15.56
CA LYS A 56 16.66 12.26 16.55
C LYS A 56 17.48 12.53 17.82
N ALA A 57 18.68 13.07 17.69
CA ALA A 57 19.51 13.46 18.83
C ALA A 57 18.89 14.64 19.60
N GLU A 58 18.32 15.62 18.89
CA GLU A 58 17.65 16.78 19.50
C GLU A 58 16.39 16.38 20.27
N VAL A 59 15.58 15.48 19.71
CA VAL A 59 14.42 14.90 20.41
C VAL A 59 14.84 14.12 21.66
N ALA A 60 15.94 13.36 21.60
CA ALA A 60 16.46 12.66 22.77
C ALA A 60 16.91 13.64 23.87
N LYS A 61 17.55 14.75 23.49
CA LYS A 61 17.95 15.82 24.41
C LYS A 61 16.74 16.47 25.06
N LEU A 62 15.76 16.94 24.28
CA LEU A 62 14.54 17.58 24.80
C LEU A 62 13.75 16.63 25.72
N LYS A 63 13.69 15.34 25.39
CA LYS A 63 13.06 14.34 26.26
C LYS A 63 13.78 14.21 27.60
N SER A 64 15.12 14.27 27.62
CA SER A 64 15.90 14.25 28.86
C SER A 64 15.72 15.52 29.69
N GLU A 65 15.64 16.70 29.05
CA GLU A 65 15.35 17.98 29.72
C GLU A 65 13.95 17.99 30.34
N LEU A 66 12.95 17.42 29.66
CA LEU A 66 11.59 17.29 30.20
C LEU A 66 11.52 16.37 31.43
N GLU A 67 12.23 15.25 31.42
CA GLU A 67 12.29 14.35 32.58
C GLU A 67 13.09 14.95 33.74
N GLN A 68 14.17 15.70 33.45
CA GLN A 68 14.89 16.47 34.47
C GLN A 68 14.01 17.55 35.09
N ALA A 69 13.26 18.30 34.28
CA ALA A 69 12.32 19.32 34.76
C ALA A 69 11.19 18.72 35.61
N ARG A 70 10.74 17.49 35.28
CA ARG A 70 9.79 16.74 36.11
C ARG A 70 10.39 16.29 37.45
N SER A 71 11.68 15.97 37.49
CA SER A 71 12.38 15.55 38.71
C SER A 71 12.89 16.71 39.59
N GLY A 72 13.05 17.91 39.03
CA GLY A 72 13.69 19.07 39.67
C GLY A 72 12.77 20.03 40.44
N GLY A 73 11.45 19.78 40.49
CA GLY A 73 10.52 20.56 41.32
C GLY A 73 10.46 20.03 42.75
N ALA A 74 11.20 20.67 43.67
CA ALA A 74 11.33 20.30 45.09
C ALA A 74 10.36 21.09 46.03
N PRO A 75 10.47 21.03 47.37
CA PRO A 75 9.45 20.53 48.31
C PRO A 75 8.80 21.61 49.20
N GLY A 76 7.67 21.29 49.83
CA GLY A 76 7.08 22.09 50.93
C GLY A 76 6.01 21.27 51.63
N SER A 77 6.34 20.55 52.71
CA SER A 77 6.26 21.05 54.09
C SER A 77 4.91 21.69 54.40
N VAL A 78 3.97 20.88 54.91
CA VAL A 78 2.93 21.36 55.82
C VAL A 78 2.95 20.44 57.03
N ALA A 79 3.08 21.07 58.19
CA ALA A 79 3.37 20.56 59.51
C ALA A 79 2.32 19.58 60.10
N PRO A 80 2.70 18.79 61.13
CA PRO A 80 1.78 17.88 61.82
C PRO A 80 0.80 18.65 62.73
N VAL A 81 -0.50 18.37 62.61
CA VAL A 81 -1.53 18.84 63.54
C VAL A 81 -1.71 17.82 64.67
N ALA A 82 -1.62 18.33 65.89
CA ALA A 82 -1.72 17.61 67.17
C ALA A 82 -3.11 16.99 67.43
N PRO A 83 -3.21 15.94 68.27
CA PRO A 83 -4.47 15.26 68.59
C PRO A 83 -5.21 15.92 69.78
N ALA A 84 -6.54 15.94 69.74
CA ALA A 84 -7.42 16.30 70.86
C ALA A 84 -8.73 15.46 70.80
N PRO A 85 -9.53 15.37 71.87
CA PRO A 85 -9.52 14.28 72.84
C PRO A 85 -10.70 13.31 72.71
N VAL A 86 -10.48 12.12 73.28
CA VAL A 86 -11.40 10.99 73.41
C VAL A 86 -12.63 11.37 74.24
N ARG A 87 -13.83 11.11 73.71
CA ARG A 87 -15.07 10.96 74.48
C ARG A 87 -15.42 9.47 74.57
N PRO A 88 -15.80 8.94 75.76
CA PRO A 88 -16.20 7.56 75.90
C PRO A 88 -17.68 7.40 75.53
N ALA A 89 -18.00 6.36 74.77
CA ALA A 89 -19.36 5.86 74.61
C ALA A 89 -19.41 4.38 75.02
N PRO A 90 -20.47 3.92 75.71
CA PRO A 90 -20.46 2.67 76.44
C PRO A 90 -20.99 1.48 75.61
N VAL A 91 -20.36 0.33 75.89
CA VAL A 91 -20.91 -1.03 76.05
C VAL A 91 -21.78 -1.61 74.92
N ALA A 92 -21.26 -2.69 74.34
CA ALA A 92 -21.89 -3.63 73.42
C ALA A 92 -23.16 -4.32 73.98
N PRO A 93 -23.97 -5.00 73.15
CA PRO A 93 -23.67 -6.43 72.92
C PRO A 93 -24.00 -7.00 71.52
N ALA A 94 -23.14 -7.94 71.12
CA ALA A 94 -23.40 -9.21 70.43
C ALA A 94 -23.98 -9.26 68.98
N PRO A 95 -23.67 -10.34 68.22
CA PRO A 95 -23.52 -10.30 66.76
C PRO A 95 -24.71 -10.91 66.00
N VAL A 96 -24.88 -10.52 64.74
CA VAL A 96 -25.65 -11.29 63.74
C VAL A 96 -24.81 -11.51 62.48
N PRO A 97 -24.77 -12.74 61.92
CA PRO A 97 -24.06 -13.04 60.69
C PRO A 97 -24.94 -12.71 59.49
N SER A 98 -24.46 -11.93 58.53
CA SER A 98 -25.14 -11.76 57.24
C SER A 98 -24.13 -11.63 56.11
N THR A 99 -24.13 -12.69 55.31
CA THR A 99 -23.93 -12.78 53.85
C THR A 99 -22.61 -12.31 53.21
N PRO A 100 -21.92 -13.18 52.45
CA PRO A 100 -20.77 -12.78 51.66
C PRO A 100 -21.21 -11.95 50.45
N VAL A 101 -20.64 -10.76 50.32
CA VAL A 101 -20.74 -9.91 49.14
C VAL A 101 -20.05 -10.59 47.97
N ARG A 102 -20.82 -10.85 46.92
CA ARG A 102 -20.39 -11.36 45.62
C ARG A 102 -19.47 -10.32 44.94
N PRO A 103 -18.26 -10.68 44.49
CA PRO A 103 -17.43 -9.73 43.75
C PRO A 103 -18.06 -9.44 42.38
N SER A 104 -18.26 -8.16 42.10
CA SER A 104 -18.70 -7.61 40.83
C SER A 104 -17.75 -8.04 39.72
N ARG A 105 -18.26 -8.82 38.77
CA ARG A 105 -17.57 -9.21 37.55
C ARG A 105 -17.33 -7.95 36.70
N PRO A 106 -16.10 -7.66 36.23
CA PRO A 106 -15.88 -6.63 35.24
C PRO A 106 -16.67 -6.97 33.97
N VAL A 107 -17.51 -6.05 33.53
CA VAL A 107 -18.18 -6.08 32.23
C VAL A 107 -17.08 -6.10 31.16
N ALA A 108 -17.03 -7.16 30.37
CA ALA A 108 -16.14 -7.24 29.21
C ALA A 108 -16.49 -6.11 28.23
N PRO A 109 -15.51 -5.43 27.61
CA PRO A 109 -15.78 -4.46 26.58
C PRO A 109 -16.52 -5.13 25.41
N ILE A 110 -17.62 -4.51 25.01
CA ILE A 110 -18.36 -4.83 23.79
C ILE A 110 -17.37 -4.72 22.61
N PRO A 111 -17.20 -5.74 21.75
CA PRO A 111 -16.39 -5.59 20.55
C PRO A 111 -17.08 -4.58 19.63
N SER A 112 -16.34 -3.53 19.28
CA SER A 112 -16.77 -2.51 18.32
C SER A 112 -17.13 -3.16 16.97
N PRO A 113 -18.29 -2.85 16.36
CA PRO A 113 -18.61 -3.26 15.01
C PRO A 113 -17.86 -2.34 14.03
N GLY A 114 -16.61 -2.68 13.75
CA GLY A 114 -15.75 -1.89 12.88
C GLY A 114 -14.39 -2.54 12.59
N ALA A 115 -14.29 -3.85 12.77
CA ALA A 115 -13.08 -4.58 12.40
C ALA A 115 -13.09 -4.82 10.88
N SER A 116 -12.46 -3.89 10.16
CA SER A 116 -11.74 -4.19 8.93
C SER A 116 -11.05 -5.54 9.08
N ASP A 117 -11.25 -6.45 8.12
CA ASP A 117 -10.63 -7.77 8.10
C ASP A 117 -9.15 -7.67 8.54
N PRO A 118 -8.74 -8.35 9.64
CA PRO A 118 -7.37 -8.28 10.11
C PRO A 118 -6.45 -8.79 9.00
N ARG A 119 -5.57 -7.92 8.50
CA ARG A 119 -4.54 -8.24 7.49
C ARG A 119 -3.80 -9.51 7.96
N PRO A 120 -3.72 -10.57 7.12
CA PRO A 120 -3.07 -11.80 7.54
C PRO A 120 -1.59 -11.53 7.86
N SER A 121 -1.13 -12.04 9.01
CA SER A 121 0.27 -12.01 9.38
C SER A 121 1.09 -12.82 8.36
N PRO A 122 2.25 -12.32 7.89
CA PRO A 122 3.07 -13.06 6.94
C PRO A 122 3.49 -14.40 7.54
N ARG A 123 3.18 -15.49 6.82
CA ARG A 123 3.61 -16.84 7.19
C ARG A 123 5.11 -16.94 6.92
N ALA A 124 5.90 -17.06 7.98
CA ALA A 124 7.36 -17.13 7.89
C ALA A 124 7.81 -18.25 6.93
N GLY A 125 8.55 -17.88 5.88
CA GLY A 125 9.11 -18.81 4.89
C GLY A 125 8.34 -18.94 3.57
N ALA A 126 7.37 -18.07 3.28
CA ALA A 126 6.73 -18.02 1.97
C ALA A 126 7.73 -17.57 0.89
N ALA A 127 7.82 -18.30 -0.22
CA ALA A 127 8.52 -17.83 -1.40
C ALA A 127 7.85 -16.53 -1.89
N SER A 128 8.62 -15.62 -2.48
CA SER A 128 8.07 -14.37 -3.02
C SER A 128 6.84 -14.70 -3.87
N PRO A 129 5.68 -14.09 -3.60
CA PRO A 129 4.41 -14.48 -4.24
C PRO A 129 4.47 -14.37 -5.77
N ALA A 130 5.27 -13.45 -6.31
CA ALA A 130 5.55 -13.34 -7.75
C ALA A 130 6.22 -14.60 -8.33
N THR A 131 7.13 -15.24 -7.60
CA THR A 131 7.82 -16.48 -8.00
C THR A 131 6.88 -17.68 -7.87
N ALA A 132 6.08 -17.74 -6.81
CA ALA A 132 5.08 -18.79 -6.60
C ALA A 132 4.01 -18.79 -7.72
N LEU A 133 3.62 -17.59 -8.19
CA LEU A 133 2.66 -17.42 -9.27
C LEU A 133 3.16 -17.90 -10.65
N GLN A 134 4.48 -17.92 -10.86
CA GLN A 134 5.10 -18.41 -12.09
C GLN A 134 5.35 -19.92 -12.10
N GLN A 135 5.17 -20.60 -10.96
CA GLN A 135 5.34 -22.05 -10.90
C GLN A 135 4.31 -22.76 -11.78
N LYS A 136 4.77 -23.78 -12.50
CA LYS A 136 3.91 -24.59 -13.37
C LYS A 136 3.18 -25.64 -12.55
N ILE A 137 1.87 -25.70 -12.74
CA ILE A 137 1.00 -26.74 -12.20
C ILE A 137 1.03 -27.93 -13.15
N THR A 138 1.42 -29.10 -12.64
CA THR A 138 1.42 -30.34 -13.43
C THR A 138 -0.01 -30.76 -13.80
N ARG A 139 -0.88 -30.93 -12.78
CA ARG A 139 -2.30 -31.24 -12.95
C ARG A 139 -3.07 -30.89 -11.68
N LEU A 140 -4.18 -30.19 -11.83
CA LEU A 140 -5.14 -29.88 -10.77
C LEU A 140 -6.54 -30.16 -11.28
N GLU A 141 -7.32 -30.89 -10.51
CA GLU A 141 -8.70 -31.23 -10.83
C GLU A 141 -9.60 -30.85 -9.68
N PHE A 142 -10.62 -30.05 -9.98
CA PHE A 142 -11.65 -29.65 -9.04
C PHE A 142 -13.00 -30.10 -9.58
N ASP A 143 -13.68 -30.96 -8.84
CA ASP A 143 -15.01 -31.46 -9.19
C ASP A 143 -16.03 -30.94 -8.18
N GLY A 144 -16.60 -29.76 -8.47
CA GLY A 144 -17.66 -29.16 -7.66
C GLY A 144 -17.24 -28.69 -6.27
N GLN A 145 -15.95 -28.44 -6.06
CA GLN A 145 -15.44 -27.93 -4.79
C GLN A 145 -15.82 -26.45 -4.62
N ALA A 146 -16.00 -26.03 -3.36
CA ALA A 146 -16.27 -24.62 -3.06
C ALA A 146 -15.06 -23.76 -3.41
N LEU A 147 -15.29 -22.57 -3.98
CA LEU A 147 -14.23 -21.62 -4.33
C LEU A 147 -13.24 -21.37 -3.17
N GLU A 148 -13.73 -21.25 -1.94
CA GLU A 148 -12.89 -21.12 -0.74
C GLU A 148 -11.90 -22.28 -0.57
N GLN A 149 -12.38 -23.52 -0.70
CA GLN A 149 -11.55 -24.72 -0.58
C GLN A 149 -10.53 -24.83 -1.72
N VAL A 150 -10.92 -24.44 -2.93
CA VAL A 150 -10.05 -24.42 -4.10
C VAL A 150 -8.90 -23.43 -3.89
N LEU A 151 -9.22 -22.21 -3.46
CA LEU A 151 -8.25 -21.16 -3.19
C LEU A 151 -7.29 -21.53 -2.04
N ASP A 152 -7.82 -22.12 -0.96
CA ASP A 152 -7.02 -22.61 0.16
C ASP A 152 -6.09 -23.75 -0.26
N THR A 153 -6.56 -24.68 -1.09
CA THR A 153 -5.75 -25.81 -1.58
C THR A 153 -4.58 -25.30 -2.41
N ILE A 154 -4.80 -24.29 -3.26
CA ILE A 154 -3.73 -23.67 -4.06
C ILE A 154 -2.74 -22.94 -3.15
N ALA A 155 -3.23 -22.12 -2.21
CA ALA A 155 -2.38 -21.41 -1.26
C ALA A 155 -1.50 -22.37 -0.43
N GLN A 156 -2.06 -23.51 -0.01
CA GLN A 156 -1.35 -24.55 0.75
C GLN A 156 -0.32 -25.31 -0.10
N ASN A 157 -0.70 -25.73 -1.31
CA ASN A 157 0.19 -26.50 -2.20
C ASN A 157 1.41 -25.70 -2.64
N TYR A 158 1.21 -24.42 -2.95
CA TYR A 158 2.26 -23.53 -3.45
C TYR A 158 2.87 -22.64 -2.36
N LYS A 159 2.46 -22.82 -1.10
CA LYS A 159 2.99 -22.14 0.10
C LYS A 159 3.09 -20.62 -0.03
N PHE A 160 2.07 -19.97 -0.60
CA PHE A 160 1.98 -18.50 -0.64
C PHE A 160 0.83 -18.00 0.23
N ASN A 161 0.94 -16.77 0.71
CA ASN A 161 -0.11 -16.15 1.51
C ASN A 161 -1.19 -15.59 0.56
N LEU A 162 -2.42 -16.05 0.73
CA LEU A 162 -3.56 -15.58 -0.04
C LEU A 162 -4.50 -14.78 0.86
N TRP A 163 -4.88 -13.59 0.44
CA TRP A 163 -5.88 -12.77 1.11
C TRP A 163 -7.05 -12.50 0.18
N VAL A 164 -8.21 -13.06 0.52
CA VAL A 164 -9.42 -12.94 -0.29
C VAL A 164 -10.36 -11.93 0.36
N LYS A 165 -10.70 -10.86 -0.36
CA LYS A 165 -11.65 -9.85 0.12
C LYS A 165 -13.09 -10.31 -0.12
N TRP A 166 -13.53 -11.27 0.70
CA TRP A 166 -14.84 -11.89 0.56
C TRP A 166 -16.01 -10.91 0.59
N ASN A 167 -15.92 -9.84 1.38
CA ASN A 167 -16.97 -8.82 1.43
C ASN A 167 -17.15 -8.13 0.07
N GLN A 168 -16.03 -7.88 -0.64
CA GLN A 168 -16.05 -7.25 -1.97
C GLN A 168 -16.49 -8.24 -3.06
N LEU A 169 -16.08 -9.50 -2.95
CA LEU A 169 -16.54 -10.57 -3.85
C LEU A 169 -18.03 -10.83 -3.70
N ALA A 170 -18.56 -10.86 -2.47
CA ALA A 170 -19.98 -11.00 -2.20
C ALA A 170 -20.79 -9.83 -2.77
N ALA A 171 -20.28 -8.59 -2.64
CA ALA A 171 -20.87 -7.42 -3.27
C ALA A 171 -20.84 -7.47 -4.82
N ALA A 172 -19.95 -8.27 -5.40
CA ALA A 172 -19.88 -8.56 -6.83
C ALA A 172 -20.71 -9.80 -7.24
N GLY A 173 -21.47 -10.40 -6.30
CA GLY A 173 -22.32 -11.57 -6.54
C GLY A 173 -21.60 -12.92 -6.44
N ILE A 174 -20.34 -12.94 -6.01
CA ILE A 174 -19.51 -14.15 -5.93
C ILE A 174 -19.54 -14.69 -4.50
N GLN A 175 -20.05 -15.90 -4.34
CA GLN A 175 -20.18 -16.55 -3.04
C GLN A 175 -18.99 -17.48 -2.75
N ARG A 176 -18.63 -17.63 -1.48
CA ARG A 176 -17.58 -18.58 -1.02
C ARG A 176 -17.86 -20.03 -1.43
N LYS A 177 -19.16 -20.37 -1.48
CA LYS A 177 -19.67 -21.72 -1.76
C LYS A 177 -19.95 -21.97 -3.23
N THR A 178 -19.59 -21.05 -4.13
CA THR A 178 -19.76 -21.28 -5.57
C THR A 178 -18.98 -22.54 -5.97
N PRO A 179 -19.65 -23.56 -6.55
CA PRO A 179 -18.99 -24.79 -6.96
C PRO A 179 -18.16 -24.53 -8.20
N ILE A 180 -16.87 -24.89 -8.15
CA ILE A 180 -15.94 -24.75 -9.27
C ILE A 180 -15.66 -26.13 -9.87
N ARG A 181 -15.83 -26.24 -11.19
CA ARG A 181 -15.55 -27.46 -11.98
C ARG A 181 -14.51 -27.13 -13.03
N LEU A 182 -13.24 -27.38 -12.72
CA LEU A 182 -12.13 -27.05 -13.61
C LEU A 182 -11.07 -28.14 -13.58
N THR A 183 -10.59 -28.50 -14.77
CA THR A 183 -9.45 -29.38 -14.98
C THR A 183 -8.35 -28.55 -15.61
N LEU A 184 -7.26 -28.36 -14.88
CA LEU A 184 -6.14 -27.51 -15.26
C LEU A 184 -4.88 -28.36 -15.40
N SER A 185 -4.21 -28.30 -16.55
CA SER A 185 -2.96 -29.01 -16.79
C SER A 185 -1.93 -28.11 -17.47
N SER A 186 -0.67 -28.22 -17.05
CA SER A 186 0.49 -27.52 -17.65
C SER A 186 0.41 -25.98 -17.72
N ILE A 187 -0.24 -25.33 -16.75
CA ILE A 187 -0.38 -23.86 -16.69
C ILE A 187 0.34 -23.27 -15.48
N SER A 188 0.64 -21.96 -15.50
CA SER A 188 1.17 -21.26 -14.32
C SER A 188 0.09 -21.07 -13.25
N VAL A 189 0.49 -20.96 -11.97
CA VAL A 189 -0.43 -20.67 -10.86
C VAL A 189 -1.21 -19.37 -11.08
N ALA A 190 -0.56 -18.33 -11.64
CA ALA A 190 -1.24 -17.10 -12.03
C ALA A 190 -2.39 -17.35 -13.01
N LYS A 191 -2.15 -18.15 -14.06
CA LYS A 191 -3.16 -18.45 -15.07
C LYS A 191 -4.24 -19.38 -14.54
N ALA A 192 -3.88 -20.29 -13.63
CA ALA A 192 -4.82 -21.14 -12.93
C ALA A 192 -5.79 -20.32 -12.07
N LEU A 193 -5.27 -19.39 -11.27
CA LEU A 193 -6.10 -18.47 -10.46
C LEU A 193 -7.00 -17.63 -11.35
N GLU A 194 -6.48 -17.07 -12.44
CA GLU A 194 -7.28 -16.30 -13.40
C GLU A 194 -8.46 -17.12 -13.96
N MET A 195 -8.22 -18.37 -14.36
CA MET A 195 -9.27 -19.24 -14.88
C MET A 195 -10.29 -19.67 -13.81
N ILE A 196 -9.84 -19.95 -12.59
CA ILE A 196 -10.72 -20.26 -11.45
C ILE A 196 -11.62 -19.08 -11.11
N LEU A 197 -11.04 -17.88 -11.07
CA LEU A 197 -11.79 -16.66 -10.80
C LEU A 197 -12.73 -16.32 -11.95
N SER A 198 -12.36 -16.60 -13.19
CA SER A 198 -13.23 -16.42 -14.37
C SER A 198 -14.42 -17.38 -14.35
N GLU A 199 -14.24 -18.64 -13.95
CA GLU A 199 -15.34 -19.61 -13.80
C GLU A 199 -16.31 -19.20 -12.67
N ALA A 200 -15.76 -18.67 -11.57
CA ALA A 200 -16.56 -18.19 -10.45
C ALA A 200 -17.33 -16.90 -10.75
N ALA A 201 -16.84 -16.09 -11.68
CA ALA A 201 -17.30 -14.74 -11.92
C ALA A 201 -18.05 -14.62 -13.25
N THR A 202 -19.36 -14.81 -13.21
CA THR A 202 -20.23 -14.80 -14.41
C THR A 202 -20.42 -13.40 -15.00
N THR A 203 -20.33 -12.35 -14.18
CA THR A 203 -20.73 -10.97 -14.56
C THR A 203 -19.67 -9.90 -14.25
N THR A 204 -18.76 -10.17 -13.31
CA THR A 204 -17.80 -9.16 -12.83
C THR A 204 -16.38 -9.66 -13.02
N GLU A 205 -15.51 -8.89 -13.66
CA GLU A 205 -14.09 -9.27 -13.75
C GLU A 205 -13.47 -9.32 -12.34
N VAL A 206 -12.92 -10.46 -11.96
CA VAL A 206 -12.16 -10.64 -10.73
C VAL A 206 -10.71 -10.83 -11.10
N GLN A 207 -9.83 -10.11 -10.42
CA GLN A 207 -8.41 -10.13 -10.69
C GLN A 207 -7.64 -10.44 -9.41
N HIS A 208 -6.36 -10.80 -9.57
CA HIS A 208 -5.44 -11.00 -8.46
C HIS A 208 -4.31 -9.96 -8.53
N ALA A 209 -3.96 -9.36 -7.40
CA ALA A 209 -2.83 -8.44 -7.27
C ALA A 209 -1.82 -9.03 -6.30
N VAL A 210 -0.54 -8.92 -6.63
CA VAL A 210 0.55 -9.27 -5.73
C VAL A 210 0.90 -8.02 -4.92
N GLN A 211 0.77 -8.08 -3.60
CA GLN A 211 1.20 -7.02 -2.69
C GLN A 211 2.20 -7.59 -1.68
N ASP A 212 3.44 -7.12 -1.76
CA ASP A 212 4.52 -7.49 -0.85
C ASP A 212 4.68 -9.02 -0.69
N GLU A 213 4.10 -9.58 0.38
CA GLU A 213 4.20 -10.98 0.78
C GLU A 213 2.88 -11.78 0.65
N TYR A 214 1.81 -11.18 0.12
CA TYR A 214 0.52 -11.85 -0.08
C TYR A 214 -0.11 -11.53 -1.44
N VAL A 215 -0.93 -12.46 -1.92
CA VAL A 215 -1.74 -12.30 -3.14
C VAL A 215 -3.15 -11.91 -2.71
N VAL A 216 -3.61 -10.73 -3.17
CA VAL A 216 -4.97 -10.25 -2.92
C VAL A 216 -5.89 -10.65 -4.07
N ILE A 217 -7.02 -11.25 -3.74
CA ILE A 217 -8.11 -11.50 -4.69
C ILE A 217 -9.28 -10.57 -4.34
N ALA A 218 -9.70 -9.81 -5.34
CA ALA A 218 -10.83 -8.89 -5.26
C ALA A 218 -11.43 -8.67 -6.66
N PRO A 219 -12.62 -8.06 -6.76
CA PRO A 219 -13.14 -7.58 -8.03
C PRO A 219 -12.12 -6.63 -8.69
N ALA A 220 -11.98 -6.66 -10.02
CA ALA A 220 -11.02 -5.82 -10.77
C ALA A 220 -11.19 -4.32 -10.45
N LYS A 221 -12.42 -3.90 -10.17
CA LYS A 221 -12.75 -2.54 -9.69
C LYS A 221 -12.06 -2.19 -8.36
N ASP A 222 -11.88 -3.15 -7.47
CA ASP A 222 -11.39 -2.97 -6.10
C ASP A 222 -9.93 -3.41 -5.93
N LEU A 223 -9.29 -3.89 -7.00
CA LEU A 223 -7.86 -4.17 -6.97
C LEU A 223 -7.05 -2.87 -7.05
N PRO A 224 -5.97 -2.76 -6.27
CA PRO A 224 -4.94 -1.79 -6.56
C PRO A 224 -4.33 -2.19 -7.90
N GLY A 225 -4.71 -1.47 -8.96
CA GLY A 225 -4.08 -1.62 -10.27
C GLY A 225 -2.58 -1.37 -10.20
N PRO A 226 -1.83 -1.69 -11.28
CA PRO A 226 -0.40 -1.43 -11.32
C PRO A 226 -0.13 0.03 -10.95
N LEU A 227 0.86 0.23 -10.08
CA LEU A 227 1.33 1.57 -9.73
C LEU A 227 2.03 2.15 -10.95
N GLU A 228 1.50 3.25 -11.45
CA GLU A 228 2.06 4.01 -12.55
C GLU A 228 2.59 5.33 -12.00
N LEU A 229 3.72 5.79 -12.54
CA LEU A 229 4.25 7.12 -12.29
C LEU A 229 3.84 8.00 -13.47
N LYS A 230 2.87 8.90 -13.28
CA LYS A 230 2.47 9.86 -14.31
C LYS A 230 2.83 11.28 -13.91
N THR A 231 3.28 12.03 -14.91
CA THR A 231 3.54 13.46 -14.78
C THR A 231 2.43 14.22 -15.48
N TYR A 232 1.78 15.12 -14.76
CA TYR A 232 0.75 16.02 -15.26
C TYR A 232 1.30 17.43 -15.34
N ASP A 233 1.07 18.10 -16.46
CA ASP A 233 1.30 19.55 -16.53
C ASP A 233 0.12 20.27 -15.86
N VAL A 234 0.42 21.02 -14.82
CA VAL A 234 -0.53 21.83 -14.04
C VAL A 234 -0.05 23.28 -13.95
N THR A 235 0.83 23.70 -14.87
CA THR A 235 1.39 25.06 -14.91
C THR A 235 0.29 26.11 -15.01
N ASP A 236 -0.78 25.80 -15.75
CA ASP A 236 -1.98 26.63 -15.89
C ASP A 236 -2.78 26.73 -14.58
N LEU A 237 -2.89 25.64 -13.82
CA LEU A 237 -3.68 25.57 -12.58
C LEU A 237 -2.96 26.10 -11.34
N VAL A 238 -1.62 26.04 -11.34
CA VAL A 238 -0.79 26.36 -10.16
C VAL A 238 0.02 27.65 -10.36
N GLY A 239 0.40 27.96 -11.59
CA GLY A 239 1.34 29.03 -11.91
C GLY A 239 2.67 28.87 -11.14
N SER A 240 3.26 29.99 -10.72
CA SER A 240 4.44 30.00 -9.85
C SER A 240 4.08 29.94 -8.35
N ASN A 241 2.80 29.82 -8.01
CA ASN A 241 2.35 29.91 -6.62
C ASN A 241 2.35 28.54 -5.93
N ARG A 242 3.35 28.33 -5.08
CA ARG A 242 3.48 27.11 -4.27
C ARG A 242 2.28 26.84 -3.37
N GLN A 243 1.56 27.86 -2.89
CA GLN A 243 0.35 27.66 -2.06
C GLN A 243 -0.81 27.09 -2.87
N THR A 244 -0.96 27.51 -4.13
CA THR A 244 -1.95 26.93 -5.04
C THR A 244 -1.64 25.47 -5.33
N ALA A 245 -0.35 25.12 -5.48
CA ALA A 245 0.10 23.73 -5.60
C ALA A 245 -0.33 22.87 -4.41
N PHE A 246 -0.06 23.35 -3.18
CA PHE A 246 -0.44 22.64 -1.97
C PHE A 246 -1.95 22.47 -1.84
N LYS A 247 -2.72 23.50 -2.19
CA LYS A 247 -4.19 23.43 -2.20
C LYS A 247 -4.68 22.36 -3.19
N LEU A 248 -4.16 22.36 -4.42
CA LEU A 248 -4.50 21.37 -5.44
C LEU A 248 -4.17 19.95 -4.98
N ILE A 249 -2.97 19.73 -4.41
CA ILE A 249 -2.56 18.43 -3.85
C ILE A 249 -3.54 17.98 -2.76
N ASN A 250 -3.92 18.87 -1.85
CA ASN A 250 -4.86 18.55 -0.77
C ASN A 250 -6.26 18.25 -1.31
N THR A 251 -6.72 18.97 -2.33
CA THR A 251 -7.99 18.67 -3.01
C THR A 251 -7.94 17.28 -3.65
N ILE A 252 -6.88 16.95 -4.39
CA ILE A 252 -6.72 15.61 -4.99
C ILE A 252 -6.76 14.53 -3.89
N LYS A 253 -6.01 14.72 -2.80
CA LYS A 253 -5.96 13.77 -1.69
C LYS A 253 -7.31 13.58 -0.98
N ALA A 254 -8.11 14.64 -0.88
CA ALA A 254 -9.42 14.60 -0.25
C ALA A 254 -10.51 14.03 -1.18
N THR A 255 -10.40 14.26 -2.49
CA THR A 255 -11.42 13.87 -3.47
C THR A 255 -11.22 12.45 -4.00
N ILE A 256 -9.98 12.00 -4.16
CA ILE A 256 -9.67 10.73 -4.82
C ILE A 256 -9.13 9.77 -3.77
N ASP A 257 -9.95 8.80 -3.36
CA ASP A 257 -9.64 7.70 -2.44
C ASP A 257 -8.66 8.07 -1.29
N PRO A 258 -9.14 8.73 -0.23
CA PRO A 258 -8.29 9.29 0.82
C PRO A 258 -7.46 8.24 1.58
N ASP A 259 -7.88 6.98 1.55
CA ASP A 259 -7.18 5.89 2.23
C ASP A 259 -5.90 5.49 1.49
N VAL A 260 -5.90 5.62 0.16
CA VAL A 260 -4.77 5.25 -0.70
C VAL A 260 -3.54 6.12 -0.43
N TRP A 261 -3.72 7.39 -0.09
CA TRP A 261 -2.61 8.31 0.22
C TRP A 261 -1.95 8.09 1.58
N LYS A 262 -2.48 7.18 2.40
CA LYS A 262 -1.83 6.75 3.65
C LYS A 262 -0.72 5.72 3.38
N ASP A 263 -0.78 5.05 2.24
CA ASP A 263 0.21 4.07 1.83
C ASP A 263 1.48 4.78 1.31
N PRO A 264 2.68 4.46 1.82
CA PRO A 264 3.94 5.06 1.35
C PRO A 264 4.22 4.85 -0.15
N LEU A 265 3.60 3.86 -0.78
CA LEU A 265 3.74 3.61 -2.21
C LEU A 265 3.03 4.66 -3.06
N HIS A 266 2.01 5.32 -2.52
CA HIS A 266 1.23 6.33 -3.23
C HIS A 266 1.67 7.72 -2.82
N HIS A 267 2.20 8.48 -3.78
CA HIS A 267 2.67 9.83 -3.49
C HIS A 267 2.31 10.80 -4.62
N ILE A 268 2.08 12.04 -4.20
CA ILE A 268 1.88 13.18 -5.08
C ILE A 268 2.91 14.22 -4.69
N ARG A 269 3.65 14.73 -5.68
CA ARG A 269 4.60 15.83 -5.50
C ARG A 269 4.49 16.81 -6.64
N GLU A 270 4.57 18.10 -6.32
CA GLU A 270 4.73 19.15 -7.32
C GLU A 270 6.22 19.48 -7.50
N SER A 271 6.59 19.69 -8.76
CA SER A 271 7.92 20.15 -9.16
C SER A 271 7.81 20.99 -10.43
N GLN A 272 8.17 22.28 -10.33
CA GLN A 272 8.28 23.22 -11.46
C GLN A 272 6.99 23.30 -12.32
N GLY A 273 5.82 23.36 -11.69
CA GLY A 273 4.54 23.41 -12.41
C GLY A 273 4.07 22.05 -12.94
N ARG A 274 4.79 20.98 -12.62
CA ARG A 274 4.42 19.60 -12.97
C ARG A 274 4.04 18.83 -11.72
N LEU A 275 2.94 18.08 -11.80
CA LEU A 275 2.51 17.19 -10.75
C LEU A 275 2.94 15.77 -11.08
N ILE A 276 3.84 15.23 -10.27
CA ILE A 276 4.32 13.85 -10.36
C ILE A 276 3.47 13.03 -9.39
N VAL A 277 2.72 12.07 -9.91
CA VAL A 277 1.82 11.22 -9.14
C VAL A 277 2.21 9.77 -9.35
N MET A 278 2.44 9.05 -8.27
CA MET A 278 2.54 7.60 -8.24
C MET A 278 1.24 7.04 -7.66
N THR A 279 0.41 6.41 -8.50
CA THR A 279 -0.83 5.78 -8.05
C THR A 279 -1.31 4.71 -9.04
N ASN A 280 -2.44 4.06 -8.75
CA ASN A 280 -2.99 3.07 -9.66
C ASN A 280 -3.67 3.72 -10.90
N THR A 281 -3.84 2.95 -11.97
CA THR A 281 -4.44 3.43 -13.23
C THR A 281 -5.85 4.05 -13.03
N ARG A 282 -6.65 3.51 -12.09
CA ARG A 282 -8.00 4.02 -11.78
C ARG A 282 -7.95 5.45 -11.23
N ASN A 283 -7.06 5.70 -10.28
CA ASN A 283 -6.86 7.01 -9.67
C ASN A 283 -6.29 8.00 -10.68
N HIS A 284 -5.38 7.56 -11.56
CA HIS A 284 -4.88 8.41 -12.64
C HIS A 284 -5.99 8.92 -13.57
N ARG A 285 -6.98 8.08 -13.88
CA ARG A 285 -8.15 8.50 -14.67
C ARG A 285 -8.99 9.54 -13.91
N ALA A 286 -9.26 9.30 -12.63
CA ALA A 286 -9.99 10.23 -11.79
C ALA A 286 -9.27 11.59 -11.65
N ILE A 287 -7.94 11.60 -11.55
CA ILE A 287 -7.12 12.83 -11.51
C ILE A 287 -7.28 13.62 -12.81
N GLN A 288 -7.27 12.96 -13.97
CA GLN A 288 -7.45 13.62 -15.26
C GLN A 288 -8.84 14.26 -15.39
N GLU A 289 -9.89 13.54 -14.97
CA GLU A 289 -11.26 14.05 -14.98
C GLU A 289 -11.43 15.26 -14.04
N LEU A 290 -10.77 15.22 -12.88
CA LEU A 290 -10.74 16.35 -11.95
C LEU A 290 -10.04 17.57 -12.57
N PHE A 291 -8.88 17.40 -13.19
CA PHE A 291 -8.19 18.51 -13.85
C PHE A 291 -8.98 19.12 -15.00
N LYS A 292 -9.64 18.28 -15.79
CA LYS A 292 -10.53 18.77 -16.84
C LYS A 292 -11.65 19.64 -16.26
N THR A 293 -12.29 19.18 -15.18
CA THR A 293 -13.38 19.90 -14.52
C THR A 293 -12.92 21.26 -13.96
N ILE A 294 -11.74 21.30 -13.32
CA ILE A 294 -11.19 22.55 -12.76
C ILE A 294 -10.89 23.55 -13.89
N ARG A 295 -10.27 23.10 -14.99
CA ARG A 295 -9.96 23.93 -16.15
C ARG A 295 -11.23 24.51 -16.80
N ASP A 296 -12.27 23.70 -16.92
CA ASP A 296 -13.55 24.16 -17.47
C ASP A 296 -14.23 25.22 -16.58
N GLN A 297 -13.97 25.22 -15.27
CA GLN A 297 -14.49 26.23 -14.34
C GLN A 297 -13.69 27.54 -14.37
N GLU A 298 -12.37 27.50 -14.56
CA GLU A 298 -11.55 28.71 -14.64
C GLU A 298 -11.71 29.49 -15.95
N GLN A 299 -12.25 28.85 -17.00
CA GLN A 299 -12.51 29.51 -18.29
C GLN A 299 -13.91 30.13 -18.43
N ARG A 300 -14.75 30.06 -17.39
CA ARG A 300 -16.09 30.69 -17.34
C ARG A 300 -16.08 31.95 -16.52
#